data_AF-A0A086AL44-F1
#
_entry.id   AF-A0A086AL44-F1
#
_cell.length_a   1.000
_cell.length_b   1.000
_cell.length_c   1.000
_cell.angle_alpha   90.00
_cell.angle_beta   90.00
_cell.angle_gamma   90.00
#
_symmetry.space_group_name_H-M   'P 1'
#
loop_
_entity.id
_entity.type
_entity.pdbx_description
1 polymer ?
#
loop_
_entity_poly.entity_id
_entity_poly.type
_entity_poly.pdbx_seq_one_letter_code
_entity_poly.pdbx_strand_id
1 'polypeptide(L)'
;MIFTKLILAHLFGDFILQPDSWVADKERRKLKSPYLYLHVLIHTILSFVFLWNTDLWWVSILVGITHLIIDASKLIFQNVKNKKRWFFIDQMLHILVILGISFYFKEFNFDFLSNQEVLKIGMAALFLSTPASIFIKILLSSWTPVPETQSSLQTESLSSAGKYIGILERLLVFTFIMVNHWEGVGFMVAAKSVFRFSDLAQAKQRKLTEYVLIGTLLSFGLAVLTGILIK
;
A
#
# COMPACT_ATOMS: atom_id res chain seq x y z
N MET A 1 -17.04 13.35 10.85
CA MET A 1 -16.06 12.26 10.91
C MET A 1 -14.73 12.82 11.40
N ILE A 2 -14.46 12.64 12.68
CA ILE A 2 -13.22 12.93 13.39
C ILE A 2 -12.07 12.17 12.73
N PHE A 3 -12.29 10.91 12.32
CA PHE A 3 -11.28 10.11 11.62
C PHE A 3 -10.67 10.84 10.43
N THR A 4 -11.51 11.28 9.48
CA THR A 4 -11.06 11.96 8.26
C THR A 4 -10.32 13.26 8.56
N LYS A 5 -10.82 14.05 9.53
CA LYS A 5 -10.22 15.32 9.95
C LYS A 5 -8.83 15.11 10.56
N LEU A 6 -8.67 14.10 11.43
CA LEU A 6 -7.40 13.78 12.06
C LEU A 6 -6.41 13.14 11.07
N ILE A 7 -6.87 12.30 10.13
CA ILE A 7 -6.03 11.78 9.05
C ILE A 7 -5.52 12.91 8.16
N LEU A 8 -6.35 13.90 7.82
CA LEU A 8 -5.91 15.08 7.09
C LEU A 8 -4.85 15.87 7.86
N ALA A 9 -5.10 16.15 9.14
CA ALA A 9 -4.11 16.81 10.00
C ALA A 9 -2.78 16.06 10.04
N HIS A 10 -2.82 14.73 10.15
CA HIS A 10 -1.65 13.86 10.12
C HIS A 10 -0.88 13.95 8.79
N LEU A 11 -1.57 13.79 7.66
CA LEU A 11 -0.96 13.84 6.34
C LEU A 11 -0.31 15.20 6.06
N PHE A 12 -0.97 16.30 6.45
CA PHE A 12 -0.38 17.63 6.34
C PHE A 12 0.85 17.80 7.21
N GLY A 13 0.79 17.36 8.48
CA GLY A 13 1.91 17.51 9.41
C GLY A 13 3.15 16.70 8.99
N ASP A 14 3.00 15.39 8.79
CA ASP A 14 4.14 14.48 8.59
C ASP A 14 4.74 14.56 7.18
N PHE A 15 3.95 14.85 6.14
CA PHE A 15 4.42 14.78 4.75
C PHE A 15 4.55 16.13 4.05
N ILE A 16 3.81 17.16 4.47
CA ILE A 16 3.83 18.48 3.82
C ILE A 16 4.60 19.49 4.65
N LEU A 17 4.38 19.53 5.97
CA LEU A 17 4.94 20.55 6.86
C LEU A 17 6.18 20.10 7.63
N GLN A 18 6.75 18.93 7.30
CA GLN A 18 7.99 18.43 7.88
C GLN A 18 9.12 18.41 6.83
N PRO A 19 9.96 19.47 6.77
CA PRO A 19 11.11 19.50 5.87
C PRO A 19 12.19 18.46 6.21
N ASP A 20 12.92 17.99 5.18
CA ASP A 20 14.03 17.03 5.35
C ASP A 20 15.13 17.54 6.30
N SER A 21 15.33 18.87 6.38
CA SER A 21 16.30 19.48 7.30
C SER A 21 15.92 19.26 8.77
N TRP A 22 14.63 19.25 9.10
CA TRP A 22 14.14 18.96 10.44
C TRP A 22 14.33 17.48 10.76
N VAL A 23 14.03 16.60 9.80
CA VAL A 23 14.27 15.15 9.95
C VAL A 23 15.74 14.86 10.22
N ALA A 24 16.65 15.48 9.46
CA ALA A 24 18.08 15.34 9.65
C ALA A 24 18.56 15.82 11.04
N ASP A 25 18.04 16.95 11.53
CA ASP A 25 18.38 17.43 12.87
C ASP A 25 17.78 16.54 13.98
N LYS A 26 16.55 16.06 13.81
CA LYS A 26 15.90 15.08 14.73
C LYS A 26 16.70 13.78 14.80
N GLU A 27 17.15 13.23 13.67
CA GLU A 27 17.96 12.01 13.65
C GLU A 27 19.33 12.22 14.31
N ARG A 28 19.94 13.41 14.17
CA ARG A 28 21.24 13.73 14.77
C ARG A 28 21.17 14.02 16.27
N ARG A 29 20.23 14.87 16.71
CA ARG A 29 20.12 15.35 18.10
C ARG A 29 19.11 14.56 18.93
N LYS A 30 18.30 13.69 18.31
CA LYS A 30 17.23 12.90 18.94
C LYS A 30 16.31 13.82 19.75
N LEU A 31 16.06 13.47 21.02
CA LEU A 31 15.18 14.25 21.92
C LEU A 31 15.69 15.67 22.21
N LYS A 32 16.95 15.99 21.90
CA LYS A 32 17.49 17.36 22.06
C LYS A 32 17.18 18.26 20.86
N SER A 33 16.56 17.73 19.79
CA SER A 33 16.19 18.53 18.63
C SER A 33 14.97 19.40 18.96
N PRO A 34 15.03 20.73 18.82
CA PRO A 34 13.87 21.59 19.00
C PRO A 34 12.78 21.31 17.95
N TYR A 35 13.17 20.78 16.78
CA TYR A 35 12.25 20.44 15.70
C TYR A 35 11.33 19.27 16.04
N LEU A 36 11.68 18.41 17.01
CA LEU A 36 10.76 17.39 17.52
C LEU A 36 9.54 18.05 18.17
N TYR A 37 9.76 19.03 19.04
CA TYR A 37 8.70 19.71 19.77
C TYR A 37 7.90 20.66 18.88
N LEU A 38 8.58 21.35 17.94
CA LEU A 38 7.90 22.17 16.93
C LEU A 38 6.99 21.32 16.03
N HIS A 39 7.46 20.16 15.61
CA HIS A 39 6.67 19.22 14.80
C HIS A 39 5.41 18.77 15.55
N VAL A 40 5.56 18.36 16.81
CA VAL A 40 4.42 17.97 17.66
C VAL A 40 3.43 19.12 17.84
N LEU A 41 3.93 20.35 18.08
CA LEU A 41 3.09 21.54 18.19
C LEU A 41 2.27 21.77 16.91
N ILE A 42 2.88 21.61 15.74
CA ILE A 42 2.18 21.70 14.45
C ILE A 42 1.06 20.65 14.37
N HIS A 43 1.32 19.40 14.75
CA HIS A 43 0.30 18.35 14.76
C HIS A 43 -0.85 18.65 15.72
N THR A 44 -0.58 19.18 16.92
CA THR A 44 -1.62 19.60 17.87
C THR A 44 -2.47 20.73 17.28
N ILE A 45 -1.83 21.76 16.71
CA ILE A 45 -2.53 22.90 16.10
C ILE A 45 -3.36 22.46 14.89
N LEU A 46 -2.77 21.67 13.97
CA LEU A 46 -3.49 21.14 12.81
C LEU A 46 -4.69 20.32 13.24
N SER A 47 -4.52 19.42 14.22
CA SER A 47 -5.62 18.61 14.73
C SER A 47 -6.74 19.48 15.29
N PHE A 48 -6.41 20.54 16.03
CA PHE A 48 -7.39 21.49 16.56
C PHE A 48 -8.13 22.25 15.45
N VAL A 49 -7.39 22.76 14.47
CA VAL A 49 -7.94 23.51 13.32
C VAL A 49 -8.85 22.62 12.47
N PHE A 50 -8.43 21.39 12.13
CA PHE A 50 -9.24 20.48 11.32
C PHE A 50 -10.48 19.97 12.07
N LEU A 51 -10.38 19.76 13.39
CA LEU A 51 -11.55 19.42 14.20
C LEU A 51 -12.57 20.57 14.22
N TRP A 52 -12.10 21.81 14.31
CA TRP A 52 -12.91 23.03 14.36
C TRP A 52 -14.05 22.95 15.39
N ASN A 53 -13.76 22.36 16.54
CA ASN A 53 -14.70 22.21 17.65
C ASN A 53 -13.96 22.36 18.97
N THR A 54 -14.30 23.41 19.73
CA THR A 54 -13.65 23.73 21.01
C THR A 54 -13.90 22.68 22.08
N ASP A 55 -15.00 21.94 22.02
CA ASP A 55 -15.31 20.88 22.99
C ASP A 55 -14.37 19.67 22.84
N LEU A 56 -13.70 19.57 21.69
CA LEU A 56 -12.76 18.50 21.36
C LEU A 56 -11.29 18.90 21.58
N TRP A 57 -11.01 19.98 22.32
CA TRP A 57 -9.65 20.46 22.58
C TRP A 57 -8.73 19.36 23.15
N TRP A 58 -9.28 18.50 24.01
CA TRP A 58 -8.55 17.39 24.62
C TRP A 58 -8.08 16.35 23.59
N VAL A 59 -8.82 16.17 22.48
CA VAL A 59 -8.45 15.27 21.39
C VAL A 59 -7.17 15.74 20.71
N SER A 60 -7.05 17.05 20.44
CA SER A 60 -5.86 17.63 19.82
C SER A 60 -4.62 17.50 20.71
N ILE A 61 -4.78 17.65 22.02
CA ILE A 61 -3.70 17.44 23.00
C ILE A 61 -3.32 15.96 23.06
N LEU A 62 -4.31 15.06 23.13
CA LEU A 62 -4.07 13.63 23.15
C LEU A 62 -3.27 13.20 21.91
N VAL A 63 -3.69 13.63 20.71
CA VAL A 63 -2.96 13.38 19.45
C VAL A 63 -1.52 13.89 19.54
N GLY A 64 -1.33 15.12 20.03
CA GLY A 64 0.02 15.70 20.23
C GLY A 64 0.91 14.88 21.15
N ILE A 65 0.40 14.48 22.32
CA ILE A 65 1.14 13.67 23.29
C ILE A 65 1.51 12.31 22.69
N THR A 66 0.55 11.63 22.06
CA THR A 66 0.81 10.34 21.43
C THR A 66 1.80 10.47 20.26
N HIS A 67 1.70 11.54 19.48
CA HIS A 67 2.61 11.81 18.36
C HIS A 67 4.04 11.98 18.88
N LEU A 68 4.22 12.79 19.94
CA LEU A 68 5.51 12.95 20.61
C LEU A 68 6.10 11.61 21.09
N ILE A 69 5.29 10.76 21.72
CA ILE A 69 5.74 9.45 22.22
C ILE A 69 6.20 8.56 21.06
N ILE A 70 5.45 8.54 19.96
CA ILE A 70 5.76 7.72 18.78
C ILE A 70 7.02 8.23 18.08
N ASP A 71 7.11 9.52 17.80
CA ASP A 71 8.29 10.15 17.17
C ASP A 71 9.53 9.98 18.06
N ALA A 72 9.41 10.17 19.36
CA ALA A 72 10.50 9.94 20.32
C ALA A 72 10.97 8.48 20.29
N SER A 73 10.04 7.53 20.29
CA SER A 73 10.34 6.09 20.21
C SER A 73 11.08 5.76 18.92
N LYS A 74 10.61 6.27 17.78
CA LYS A 74 11.28 6.16 16.49
C LYS A 74 12.72 6.68 16.57
N LEU A 75 12.95 7.89 17.09
CA LEU A 75 14.29 8.47 17.20
C LEU A 75 15.24 7.71 18.13
N ILE A 76 14.71 7.03 19.16
CA ILE A 76 15.51 6.25 20.10
C ILE A 76 15.92 4.91 19.49
N PHE A 77 14.98 4.19 18.87
CA PHE A 77 15.19 2.80 18.42
C PHE A 77 15.57 2.66 16.94
N GLN A 78 15.45 3.74 16.15
CA GLN A 78 15.84 3.75 14.75
C GLN A 78 17.36 3.81 14.58
N ASN A 79 17.86 2.89 13.76
CA ASN A 79 19.24 2.75 13.33
C ASN A 79 19.27 2.68 11.78
N VAL A 80 20.46 2.81 11.17
CA VAL A 80 20.62 2.78 9.70
C VAL A 80 20.02 1.52 9.07
N LYS A 81 20.13 0.36 9.74
CA LYS A 81 19.64 -0.93 9.22
C LYS A 81 18.13 -1.07 9.23
N ASN A 82 17.43 -0.46 10.20
CA ASN A 82 15.99 -0.65 10.41
C ASN A 82 15.16 0.62 10.08
N LYS A 83 15.78 1.66 9.51
CA LYS A 83 15.13 2.94 9.15
C LYS A 83 13.83 2.77 8.37
N LYS A 84 13.84 1.93 7.33
CA LYS A 84 12.63 1.64 6.53
C LYS A 84 11.52 1.01 7.39
N ARG A 85 11.87 0.06 8.26
CA ARG A 85 10.90 -0.62 9.13
C ARG A 85 10.29 0.34 10.15
N TRP A 86 11.11 1.19 10.76
CA TRP A 86 10.63 2.19 11.72
C TRP A 86 9.78 3.27 11.07
N PHE A 87 10.04 3.65 9.83
CA PHE A 87 9.14 4.54 9.08
C PHE A 87 7.72 3.95 8.98
N PHE A 88 7.56 2.68 8.62
CA PHE A 88 6.24 2.06 8.54
C PHE A 88 5.59 1.82 9.91
N ILE A 89 6.37 1.44 10.93
CA ILE A 89 5.86 1.27 12.30
C ILE A 89 5.33 2.59 12.85
N ASP A 90 6.08 3.67 12.68
CA ASP A 90 5.71 5.02 13.08
C ASP A 90 4.37 5.44 12.47
N GLN A 91 4.21 5.34 11.15
CA GLN A 91 2.96 5.69 10.47
C GLN A 91 1.78 4.79 10.91
N MET A 92 2.04 3.50 11.13
CA MET A 92 1.01 2.58 11.63
C MET A 92 0.55 2.96 13.05
N LEU A 93 1.48 3.32 13.94
CA LEU A 93 1.15 3.73 15.30
C LEU A 93 0.32 5.03 15.33
N HIS A 94 0.67 6.02 14.51
CA HIS A 94 -0.11 7.25 14.38
C HIS A 94 -1.54 6.98 13.89
N ILE A 95 -1.69 6.13 12.86
CA ILE A 95 -3.01 5.72 12.35
C ILE A 95 -3.79 4.96 13.42
N LEU A 96 -3.16 4.07 14.20
CA LEU A 96 -3.81 3.33 15.28
C LEU A 96 -4.32 4.25 16.39
N VAL A 97 -3.59 5.30 16.73
CA VAL A 97 -4.08 6.33 17.67
C VAL A 97 -5.33 7.01 17.12
N ILE A 98 -5.28 7.46 15.86
CA ILE A 98 -6.42 8.14 15.22
C ILE A 98 -7.63 7.22 15.13
N LEU A 99 -7.42 5.94 14.79
CA LEU A 99 -8.46 4.91 14.81
C LEU A 99 -9.03 4.72 16.21
N GLY A 100 -8.19 4.60 17.24
CA GLY A 100 -8.62 4.46 18.63
C GLY A 100 -9.50 5.61 19.11
N ILE A 101 -9.11 6.84 18.77
CA ILE A 101 -9.93 8.04 19.03
C ILE A 101 -11.25 7.94 18.26
N SER A 102 -11.22 7.56 17.00
CA SER A 102 -12.44 7.47 16.17
C SER A 102 -13.40 6.36 16.64
N PHE A 103 -12.88 5.26 17.18
CA PHE A 103 -13.68 4.22 17.85
C PHE A 103 -14.35 4.72 19.13
N TYR A 104 -13.66 5.56 19.91
CA TYR A 104 -14.25 6.18 21.10
C TYR A 104 -15.50 7.01 20.75
N PHE A 105 -15.47 7.71 19.61
CA PHE A 105 -16.62 8.46 19.08
C PHE A 105 -17.65 7.60 18.33
N LYS A 106 -17.48 6.27 18.32
CA LYS A 106 -18.38 5.30 17.64
C LYS A 106 -18.61 5.63 16.16
N GLU A 107 -17.59 6.16 15.48
CA GLU A 107 -17.71 6.53 14.06
C GLU A 107 -17.75 5.31 13.13
N PHE A 108 -17.17 4.19 13.57
CA PHE A 108 -17.13 2.96 12.78
C PHE A 108 -18.26 2.03 13.19
N ASN A 109 -19.09 1.67 12.21
CA ASN A 109 -20.01 0.57 12.31
C ASN A 109 -19.41 -0.65 11.60
N PHE A 110 -19.33 -1.80 12.29
CA PHE A 110 -18.80 -3.05 11.74
C PHE A 110 -19.82 -3.84 10.92
N ASP A 111 -21.04 -3.34 10.73
CA ASP A 111 -22.07 -3.99 9.91
C ASP A 111 -21.60 -4.28 8.48
N PHE A 112 -20.59 -3.55 7.97
CA PHE A 112 -19.97 -3.84 6.68
C PHE A 112 -19.33 -5.24 6.60
N LEU A 113 -18.87 -5.80 7.71
CA LEU A 113 -18.29 -7.16 7.77
C LEU A 113 -19.36 -8.23 7.59
N SER A 114 -20.61 -7.93 7.93
CA SER A 114 -21.75 -8.83 7.72
C SER A 114 -22.44 -8.58 6.37
N ASN A 115 -22.06 -7.53 5.64
CA ASN A 115 -22.62 -7.23 4.33
C ASN A 115 -22.12 -8.25 3.30
N GLN A 116 -23.06 -9.01 2.73
CA GLN A 116 -22.78 -10.05 1.74
C GLN A 116 -22.06 -9.52 0.50
N GLU A 117 -22.33 -8.29 0.05
CA GLU A 117 -21.64 -7.67 -1.08
C GLU A 117 -20.17 -7.40 -0.77
N VAL A 118 -19.89 -6.87 0.42
CA VAL A 118 -18.51 -6.62 0.88
C VAL A 118 -17.74 -7.93 1.03
N LEU A 119 -18.38 -8.97 1.56
CA LEU A 119 -17.79 -10.31 1.67
C LEU A 119 -17.50 -10.93 0.30
N LYS A 120 -18.40 -10.78 -0.69
CA LYS A 120 -18.18 -11.22 -2.07
C LYS A 120 -16.97 -10.52 -2.70
N ILE A 121 -16.89 -9.21 -2.57
CA ILE A 121 -15.75 -8.40 -3.06
C ILE A 121 -14.46 -8.82 -2.36
N GLY A 122 -14.48 -8.98 -1.04
CA GLY A 122 -13.32 -9.42 -0.25
C GLY A 122 -12.82 -10.80 -0.65
N MET A 123 -13.73 -11.76 -0.84
CA MET A 123 -13.42 -13.10 -1.33
C MET A 123 -12.80 -13.07 -2.73
N ALA A 124 -13.33 -12.25 -3.63
CA ALA A 124 -12.82 -12.09 -4.98
C ALA A 124 -11.39 -11.52 -4.98
N ALA A 125 -11.15 -10.46 -4.21
CA ALA A 125 -9.84 -9.87 -4.05
C ALA A 125 -8.83 -10.86 -3.45
N LEU A 126 -9.25 -11.64 -2.44
CA LEU A 126 -8.44 -12.70 -1.85
C LEU A 126 -8.09 -13.77 -2.89
N PHE A 127 -9.07 -14.26 -3.65
CA PHE A 127 -8.86 -15.24 -4.71
C PHE A 127 -7.87 -14.74 -5.78
N LEU A 128 -8.02 -13.50 -6.24
CA LEU A 128 -7.15 -12.88 -7.24
C LEU A 128 -5.73 -12.60 -6.73
N SER A 129 -5.47 -12.72 -5.43
CA SER A 129 -4.13 -12.54 -4.86
C SER A 129 -3.24 -13.79 -5.04
N THR A 130 -2.95 -14.50 -3.96
CA THR A 130 -2.09 -15.69 -3.94
C THR A 130 -2.73 -16.91 -4.60
N PRO A 131 -4.02 -17.25 -4.39
CA PRO A 131 -4.65 -18.41 -5.01
C PRO A 131 -4.58 -18.40 -6.54
N ALA A 132 -4.97 -17.29 -7.17
CA ALA A 132 -4.83 -17.08 -8.61
C ALA A 132 -3.37 -17.21 -9.10
N SER A 133 -2.42 -16.67 -8.34
CA SER A 133 -0.98 -16.80 -8.68
C SER A 133 -0.52 -18.27 -8.69
N ILE A 134 -0.99 -19.06 -7.72
CA ILE A 134 -0.68 -20.50 -7.63
C ILE A 134 -1.32 -21.24 -8.81
N PHE A 135 -2.59 -20.95 -9.11
CA PHE A 135 -3.30 -21.59 -10.22
C PHE A 135 -2.61 -21.34 -11.57
N ILE A 136 -2.26 -20.08 -11.86
CA ILE A 136 -1.53 -19.72 -13.08
C ILE A 136 -0.16 -20.40 -13.13
N LYS A 137 0.56 -20.44 -12.00
CA LYS A 137 1.87 -21.11 -11.91
C LYS A 137 1.75 -22.60 -12.24
N ILE A 138 0.73 -23.28 -11.72
CA ILE A 138 0.49 -24.70 -11.99
C ILE A 138 0.18 -24.92 -13.47
N LEU A 139 -0.73 -24.13 -14.06
CA LEU A 139 -1.07 -24.22 -15.48
C LEU A 139 0.15 -23.99 -16.38
N LEU A 140 1.01 -23.05 -16.02
CA LEU A 140 2.18 -22.69 -16.83
C LEU A 140 3.41 -23.56 -16.57
N SER A 141 3.37 -24.45 -15.58
CA SER A 141 4.53 -25.25 -15.16
C SER A 141 5.11 -26.12 -16.29
N SER A 142 4.27 -26.54 -17.24
CA SER A 142 4.70 -27.31 -18.42
C SER A 142 5.44 -26.47 -19.47
N TRP A 143 5.32 -25.14 -19.42
CA TRP A 143 5.94 -24.20 -20.37
C TRP A 143 7.02 -23.33 -19.73
N THR A 144 7.39 -23.57 -18.47
CA THR A 144 8.44 -22.78 -17.82
C THR A 144 9.79 -23.01 -18.52
N PRO A 145 10.43 -21.96 -19.08
CA PRO A 145 11.76 -22.09 -19.66
C PRO A 145 12.75 -22.53 -18.58
N VAL A 146 13.61 -23.49 -18.88
CA VAL A 146 14.72 -23.87 -17.99
C VAL A 146 15.66 -22.66 -17.87
N PRO A 147 15.97 -22.15 -16.67
CA PRO A 147 16.89 -21.05 -16.52
C PRO A 147 18.30 -21.46 -17.01
N GLU A 148 18.85 -20.74 -17.99
CA GLU A 148 20.28 -20.81 -18.28
C GLU A 148 21.02 -20.16 -17.11
N THR A 149 21.67 -20.99 -16.28
CA THR A 149 22.67 -20.65 -15.24
C THR A 149 22.77 -19.17 -14.84
N GLN A 150 22.01 -18.75 -13.83
CA GLN A 150 22.24 -17.49 -13.11
C GLN A 150 22.13 -17.73 -11.60
N SER A 151 23.07 -17.15 -10.86
CA SER A 151 23.30 -17.30 -9.42
C SER A 151 22.01 -17.21 -8.59
N SER A 152 21.80 -18.18 -7.69
CA SER A 152 20.61 -18.43 -6.89
C SER A 152 20.08 -17.25 -6.05
N LEU A 153 20.90 -16.24 -5.76
CA LEU A 153 20.53 -15.13 -4.87
C LEU A 153 19.81 -13.96 -5.58
N GLN A 154 20.13 -13.68 -6.85
CA GLN A 154 19.45 -12.61 -7.60
C GLN A 154 18.07 -13.05 -8.10
N THR A 155 17.90 -14.34 -8.41
CA THR A 155 16.65 -14.91 -8.94
C THR A 155 15.52 -14.92 -7.91
N GLU A 156 15.77 -15.10 -6.61
CA GLU A 156 14.70 -15.10 -5.59
C GLU A 156 14.07 -13.71 -5.37
N SER A 157 14.88 -12.65 -5.33
CA SER A 157 14.39 -11.28 -5.10
C SER A 157 13.54 -10.76 -6.27
N LEU A 158 13.94 -11.08 -7.51
CA LEU A 158 13.21 -10.72 -8.75
C LEU A 158 11.97 -11.60 -8.98
N SER A 159 12.06 -12.90 -8.65
CA SER A 159 10.91 -13.83 -8.72
C SER A 159 9.77 -13.39 -7.81
N SER A 160 10.11 -12.86 -6.63
CA SER A 160 9.15 -12.27 -5.69
C SER A 160 8.42 -11.06 -6.30
N ALA A 161 9.14 -10.17 -6.99
CA ALA A 161 8.57 -8.98 -7.60
C ALA A 161 7.54 -9.33 -8.70
N GLY A 162 7.83 -10.31 -9.55
CA GLY A 162 6.90 -10.76 -10.61
C GLY A 162 5.56 -11.26 -10.06
N LYS A 163 5.58 -11.99 -8.92
CA LYS A 163 4.34 -12.42 -8.23
C LYS A 163 3.51 -11.22 -7.79
N TYR A 164 4.13 -10.23 -7.13
CA TYR A 164 3.42 -9.05 -6.65
C TYR A 164 2.90 -8.18 -7.79
N ILE A 165 3.66 -8.02 -8.88
CA ILE A 165 3.19 -7.33 -10.10
C ILE A 165 1.91 -7.98 -10.62
N GLY A 166 1.91 -9.32 -10.77
CA GLY A 166 0.72 -10.03 -11.24
C GLY A 166 -0.49 -9.88 -10.30
N ILE A 167 -0.28 -9.84 -8.98
CA ILE A 167 -1.36 -9.59 -8.02
C ILE A 167 -1.93 -8.18 -8.20
N LEU A 168 -1.06 -7.16 -8.28
CA LEU A 168 -1.48 -5.76 -8.46
C LEU A 168 -2.27 -5.56 -9.76
N GLU A 169 -1.81 -6.15 -10.87
CA GLU A 169 -2.53 -6.09 -12.14
C GLU A 169 -3.93 -6.69 -12.04
N ARG A 170 -4.07 -7.90 -11.49
CA ARG A 170 -5.39 -8.54 -11.35
C ARG A 170 -6.34 -7.74 -10.46
N LEU A 171 -5.84 -7.17 -9.36
CA LEU A 171 -6.64 -6.31 -8.49
C LEU A 171 -7.03 -5.00 -9.18
N LEU A 172 -6.17 -4.42 -10.01
CA LEU A 172 -6.49 -3.25 -10.83
C LEU A 172 -7.57 -3.56 -11.89
N VAL A 173 -7.43 -4.68 -12.64
CA VAL A 173 -8.48 -5.13 -13.58
C VAL A 173 -9.81 -5.28 -12.85
N PHE A 174 -9.79 -6.01 -11.73
CA PHE A 174 -10.99 -6.27 -10.95
C PHE A 174 -11.63 -4.96 -10.46
N THR A 175 -10.82 -4.03 -9.95
CA THR A 175 -11.29 -2.71 -9.51
C THR A 175 -11.97 -1.96 -10.65
N PHE A 176 -11.33 -1.86 -11.81
CA PHE A 176 -11.90 -1.21 -12.99
C PHE A 176 -13.26 -1.78 -13.40
N ILE A 177 -13.43 -3.10 -13.34
CA ILE A 177 -14.71 -3.75 -13.63
C ILE A 177 -15.77 -3.39 -12.58
N MET A 178 -15.41 -3.45 -11.29
CA MET A 178 -16.32 -3.12 -10.19
C MET A 178 -16.80 -1.67 -10.25
N VAL A 179 -15.95 -0.73 -10.69
CA VAL A 179 -16.31 0.69 -10.84
C VAL A 179 -16.88 1.05 -12.22
N ASN A 180 -17.20 0.07 -13.06
CA ASN A 180 -17.74 0.25 -14.43
C ASN A 180 -16.81 0.98 -15.43
N HIS A 181 -15.49 0.97 -15.21
CA HIS A 181 -14.51 1.59 -16.10
C HIS A 181 -13.73 0.55 -16.92
N TRP A 182 -14.40 -0.05 -17.90
CA TRP A 182 -13.81 -1.07 -18.78
C TRP A 182 -12.62 -0.54 -19.60
N GLU A 183 -12.60 0.76 -19.87
CA GLU A 183 -11.54 1.47 -20.57
C GLU A 183 -10.21 1.34 -19.81
N GLY A 184 -10.25 1.33 -18.48
CA GLY A 184 -9.06 1.14 -17.63
C GLY A 184 -8.43 -0.24 -17.80
N VAL A 185 -9.24 -1.27 -18.04
CA VAL A 185 -8.74 -2.62 -18.35
C VAL A 185 -7.99 -2.61 -19.69
N GLY A 186 -8.58 -2.00 -20.72
CA GLY A 186 -7.96 -1.84 -22.04
C GLY A 186 -6.65 -1.06 -21.99
N PHE A 187 -6.62 0.06 -21.26
CA PHE A 187 -5.43 0.86 -21.04
C PHE A 187 -4.30 0.04 -20.39
N MET A 188 -4.61 -0.74 -19.35
CA MET A 188 -3.61 -1.53 -18.66
C MET A 188 -3.02 -2.65 -19.53
N VAL A 189 -3.85 -3.33 -20.33
CA VAL A 189 -3.38 -4.33 -21.31
C VAL A 189 -2.46 -3.67 -22.35
N ALA A 190 -2.86 -2.51 -22.89
CA ALA A 190 -2.08 -1.78 -23.87
C ALA A 190 -0.72 -1.33 -23.29
N ALA A 191 -0.72 -0.74 -22.10
CA ALA A 191 0.51 -0.32 -21.41
C ALA A 191 1.49 -1.49 -21.22
N LYS A 192 0.99 -2.66 -20.81
CA LYS A 192 1.82 -3.86 -20.65
C LYS A 192 2.37 -4.38 -21.98
N SER A 193 1.62 -4.31 -23.06
CA SER A 193 2.09 -4.66 -24.41
C SER A 193 3.21 -3.73 -24.87
N VAL A 194 3.11 -2.40 -24.62
CA VAL A 194 4.15 -1.42 -24.99
C VAL A 194 5.50 -1.76 -24.36
N PHE A 195 5.54 -2.07 -23.06
CA PHE A 195 6.79 -2.47 -22.39
C PHE A 195 7.35 -3.80 -22.89
N ARG A 196 6.54 -4.62 -23.57
CA ARG A 196 6.93 -5.95 -24.07
C ARG A 196 7.53 -5.91 -25.48
N PHE A 197 7.21 -4.88 -26.28
CA PHE A 197 7.68 -4.77 -27.66
C PHE A 197 9.20 -4.61 -27.77
N SER A 198 9.86 -4.00 -26.78
CA SER A 198 11.32 -3.89 -26.74
C SER A 198 12.03 -5.24 -26.60
N ASP A 199 11.42 -6.17 -25.88
CA ASP A 199 12.01 -7.49 -25.57
C ASP A 199 11.82 -8.48 -26.72
N LEU A 200 10.71 -8.36 -27.46
CA LEU A 200 10.39 -9.16 -28.65
C LEU A 200 11.41 -8.99 -29.79
N ALA A 201 12.12 -7.86 -29.85
CA ALA A 201 13.12 -7.58 -30.89
C ALA A 201 14.37 -8.47 -30.78
N GLN A 202 14.58 -9.17 -29.66
CA GLN A 202 15.75 -10.04 -29.45
C GLN A 202 15.37 -11.52 -29.60
N ALA A 203 15.78 -12.16 -30.71
CA ALA A 203 15.42 -13.55 -31.05
C ALA A 203 15.76 -14.60 -29.97
N LYS A 204 16.73 -14.32 -29.08
CA LYS A 204 17.13 -15.23 -27.98
C LYS A 204 16.03 -15.39 -26.90
N GLN A 205 15.03 -14.50 -26.85
CA GLN A 205 14.03 -14.46 -25.76
C GLN A 205 12.62 -14.92 -26.17
N ARG A 206 12.45 -15.56 -27.34
CA ARG A 206 11.11 -15.90 -27.87
C ARG A 206 10.28 -16.80 -26.93
N LYS A 207 10.87 -17.88 -26.40
CA LYS A 207 10.17 -18.80 -25.46
C LYS A 207 9.75 -18.12 -24.16
N LEU A 208 10.62 -17.28 -23.59
CA LEU A 208 10.32 -16.47 -22.42
C LEU A 208 9.18 -15.48 -22.72
N THR A 209 9.18 -14.92 -23.93
CA THR A 209 8.15 -13.99 -24.36
C THR A 209 6.81 -14.69 -24.60
N GLU A 210 6.78 -15.88 -25.16
CA GLU A 210 5.53 -16.65 -25.26
C GLU A 210 5.01 -17.03 -23.86
N TYR A 211 5.88 -17.52 -22.97
CA TYR A 211 5.55 -17.85 -21.58
C TYR A 211 4.91 -16.68 -20.82
N VAL A 212 5.55 -15.51 -20.81
CA VAL A 212 5.03 -14.35 -20.07
C VAL A 212 3.79 -13.76 -20.77
N LEU A 213 3.61 -13.94 -22.09
CA LEU A 213 2.40 -13.46 -22.80
C LEU A 213 1.19 -14.30 -22.43
N ILE A 214 1.32 -15.63 -22.52
CA ILE A 214 0.28 -16.58 -22.11
C ILE A 214 -0.07 -16.37 -20.64
N GLY A 215 0.94 -16.23 -19.77
CA GLY A 215 0.70 -16.00 -18.36
C GLY A 215 -0.02 -14.70 -18.06
N THR A 216 0.28 -13.64 -18.80
CA THR A 216 -0.45 -12.37 -18.70
C THR A 216 -1.90 -12.54 -19.14
N LEU A 217 -2.16 -13.14 -20.31
CA LEU A 217 -3.53 -13.36 -20.81
C LEU A 217 -4.37 -14.21 -19.85
N LEU A 218 -3.81 -15.29 -19.31
CA LEU A 218 -4.47 -16.11 -18.28
C LEU A 218 -4.78 -15.30 -17.03
N SER A 219 -3.83 -14.45 -16.59
CA SER A 219 -4.01 -13.59 -15.41
C SER A 219 -5.14 -12.58 -15.58
N PHE A 220 -5.14 -11.87 -16.71
CA PHE A 220 -6.18 -10.91 -17.06
C PHE A 220 -7.53 -11.60 -17.23
N GLY A 221 -7.58 -12.74 -17.94
CA GLY A 221 -8.81 -13.51 -18.12
C GLY A 221 -9.42 -13.94 -16.80
N LEU A 222 -8.60 -14.43 -15.86
CA LEU A 222 -9.07 -14.80 -14.53
C LEU A 222 -9.63 -13.59 -13.75
N ALA A 223 -8.96 -12.44 -13.83
CA ALA A 223 -9.44 -11.22 -13.18
C ALA A 223 -10.76 -10.70 -13.78
N VAL A 224 -10.89 -10.74 -15.11
CA VAL A 224 -12.12 -10.35 -15.82
C VAL A 224 -13.27 -11.28 -15.45
N LEU A 225 -13.07 -12.60 -15.53
CA LEU A 225 -14.10 -13.58 -15.18
C LEU A 225 -14.55 -13.43 -13.72
N THR A 226 -13.59 -13.27 -12.79
CA THR A 226 -13.91 -13.04 -11.38
C THR A 226 -14.69 -11.73 -11.20
N GLY A 227 -14.30 -10.66 -11.88
CA GLY A 227 -15.03 -9.38 -11.84
C GLY A 227 -16.47 -9.49 -12.33
N ILE A 228 -16.70 -10.17 -13.45
CA ILE A 228 -18.04 -10.38 -14.02
C ILE A 228 -18.91 -11.26 -13.11
N LEU A 229 -18.34 -12.28 -12.46
CA LEU A 229 -19.10 -13.18 -11.58
C LEU A 229 -19.55 -12.52 -10.27
N ILE A 230 -18.82 -11.50 -9.81
CA ILE A 230 -19.04 -10.86 -8.50
C ILE A 230 -19.93 -9.62 -8.62
N LYS A 231 -19.85 -8.93 -9.75
CA LYS A 231 -20.64 -7.74 -10.08
C LYS A 231 -22.07 -8.11 -10.44
#